data_AF-A0A1W9V1C2-F1
#
_entry.id   AF-A0A1W9V1C2-F1
#
_cell.length_a   1.000
_cell.length_b   1.000
_cell.length_c   1.000
_cell.angle_alpha   90.00
_cell.angle_beta   90.00
_cell.angle_gamma   90.00
#
_symmetry.space_group_name_H-M   'P 1'
#
loop_
_entity.id
_entity.type
_entity.pdbx_description
1 polymer ?
#
loop_
_entity_poly.entity_id
_entity_poly.type
_entity_poly.pdbx_seq_one_letter_code
_entity_poly.pdbx_strand_id
1 'polypeptide(L)' 'MNQDFERLVGRAVVDKEFRDALLANPENAVTEAGFMLNDEEVGQLKAGIEKVRAELGSDRLDEMFKVTKGAWY' A
#
# COMPACT_ATOMS: atom_id res chain seq x y z
N MET A 1 3.62 10.75 12.44
CA MET A 1 3.34 9.54 11.64
C MET A 1 4.40 8.52 11.98
N ASN A 2 4.02 7.24 12.08
CA ASN A 2 4.94 6.17 12.44
C ASN A 2 5.78 5.78 11.22
N GLN A 3 7.08 5.60 11.41
CA GLN A 3 8.03 5.40 10.32
C GLN A 3 7.76 4.10 9.54
N ASP A 4 7.10 3.14 10.19
CA ASP A 4 6.71 1.86 9.61
C ASP A 4 5.56 1.97 8.60
N PHE A 5 4.59 2.87 8.82
CA PHE A 5 3.51 3.10 7.89
C PHE A 5 4.01 3.71 6.58
N GLU A 6 4.90 4.70 6.65
CA GLU A 6 5.52 5.32 5.48
C GLU A 6 6.37 4.31 4.70
N ARG A 7 7.11 3.43 5.40
CA ARG A 7 7.89 2.35 4.78
C ARG A 7 6.99 1.32 4.11
N LEU A 8 5.86 0.99 4.72
CA LEU A 8 4.90 0.05 4.16
C LEU A 8 4.27 0.59 2.88
N VAL A 9 3.82 1.86 2.90
CA VAL A 9 3.25 2.52 1.71
C VAL A 9 4.32 2.64 0.62
N GLY A 10 5.53 3.08 0.99
CA GLY A 10 6.67 3.15 0.08
C GLY A 10 7.03 1.80 -0.53
N ARG A 11 6.91 0.70 0.22
CA ARG A 11 7.11 -0.64 -0.30
C ARG A 11 5.98 -1.04 -1.26
N ALA A 12 4.73 -0.79 -0.91
CA ALA A 12 3.58 -1.07 -1.80
C ALA A 12 3.62 -0.27 -3.12
N VAL A 13 4.31 0.86 -3.14
CA VAL A 13 4.56 1.64 -4.37
C VAL A 13 5.56 0.94 -5.29
N VAL A 14 6.64 0.38 -4.74
CA VAL A 14 7.76 -0.15 -5.53
C VAL A 14 7.71 -1.66 -5.78
N ASP A 15 7.05 -2.39 -4.89
CA ASP A 15 6.95 -3.85 -4.85
C ASP A 15 5.51 -4.25 -5.22
N LYS A 16 5.33 -4.64 -6.49
CA LYS A 16 4.01 -4.98 -7.05
C LYS A 16 3.42 -6.22 -6.37
N GLU A 17 4.24 -7.24 -6.11
CA GLU A 17 3.78 -8.47 -5.44
C GLU A 17 3.32 -8.15 -4.02
N PHE A 18 4.06 -7.31 -3.30
CA PHE A 18 3.64 -6.83 -2.00
C PHE A 18 2.34 -6.01 -2.08
N ARG A 19 2.18 -5.14 -3.08
CA ARG A 19 0.94 -4.39 -3.30
C ARG A 19 -0.26 -5.29 -3.53
N ASP A 20 -0.12 -6.29 -4.41
CA ASP A 20 -1.20 -7.23 -4.70
C ASP A 20 -1.56 -8.06 -3.45
N ALA A 21 -0.56 -8.49 -2.68
CA ALA A 21 -0.78 -9.16 -1.39
C ALA A 21 -1.47 -8.24 -0.37
N LEU A 22 -1.07 -6.97 -0.30
CA LEU A 22 -1.64 -5.96 0.59
C LEU A 22 -3.10 -5.62 0.20
N LEU A 23 -3.40 -5.52 -1.09
CA LEU A 23 -4.75 -5.30 -1.60
C LEU A 23 -5.66 -6.52 -1.38
N ALA A 24 -5.09 -7.72 -1.41
CA ALA A 24 -5.84 -8.96 -1.15
C ALA A 24 -6.07 -9.19 0.36
N ASN A 25 -5.03 -9.04 1.17
CA ASN A 25 -5.02 -9.25 2.62
C ASN A 25 -4.04 -8.29 3.32
N PRO A 26 -4.50 -7.08 3.70
CA PRO A 26 -3.61 -6.08 4.28
C PRO A 26 -2.98 -6.53 5.60
N GLU A 27 -3.73 -7.18 6.48
CA GLU A 27 -3.24 -7.64 7.79
C GLU A 27 -2.14 -8.70 7.66
N ASN A 28 -2.29 -9.63 6.71
CA ASN A 28 -1.28 -10.64 6.44
C ASN A 28 -0.02 -10.02 5.84
N ALA A 29 -0.17 -9.15 4.83
CA ALA A 29 0.96 -8.49 4.19
C ALA A 29 1.75 -7.59 5.16
N VAL A 30 1.07 -6.84 6.03
CA VAL A 30 1.70 -6.04 7.10
C VAL A 30 2.52 -6.94 8.02
N THR A 31 1.94 -8.07 8.44
CA THR A 31 2.57 -9.04 9.35
C THR A 31 3.77 -9.74 8.68
N GLU A 32 3.63 -10.19 7.43
CA GLU A 32 4.70 -10.84 6.67
C GLU A 32 5.88 -9.90 6.41
N ALA A 33 5.62 -8.61 6.22
CA ALA A 33 6.66 -7.61 6.07
C ALA A 33 7.27 -7.15 7.41
N GLY A 34 6.77 -7.67 8.54
CA GLY A 34 7.28 -7.37 9.87
C GLY A 34 6.94 -5.96 10.37
N PHE A 35 5.95 -5.31 9.78
CA PHE A 35 5.50 -3.98 10.21
C PHE A 35 4.51 -4.14 11.37
N MET A 36 4.70 -3.35 12.43
CA MET A 36 3.72 -3.23 13.51
C MET A 36 2.93 -1.94 13.29
N LEU A 37 1.70 -2.09 12.79
CA LEU A 37 0.77 -0.98 12.64
C LEU A 37 -0.23 -0.97 13.80
N ASN A 38 -0.57 0.23 14.27
CA ASN A 38 -1.61 0.42 15.26
C ASN A 38 -3.00 0.37 14.59
N ASP A 39 -4.07 0.13 15.35
CA ASP A 39 -5.45 0.06 14.81
C ASP A 39 -5.84 1.27 13.94
N GLU A 40 -5.39 2.47 14.31
CA GLU A 40 -5.63 3.70 13.54
C GLU A 40 -4.93 3.67 12.17
N GLU A 41 -3.71 3.13 12.12
CA GLU A 41 -2.92 3.01 10.89
C GLU A 41 -3.47 1.91 9.99
N VAL A 42 -3.92 0.80 10.57
CA VAL A 42 -4.64 -0.26 9.85
C VAL A 42 -5.96 0.30 9.28
N GLY A 43 -6.66 1.15 10.02
CA GLY A 43 -7.86 1.84 9.54
C GLY A 43 -7.59 2.75 8.35
N GLN A 44 -6.53 3.56 8.41
CA GLN A 44 -6.10 4.39 7.28
C GLN A 44 -5.65 3.56 6.08
N LEU A 45 -4.95 2.46 6.31
CA LEU A 45 -4.51 1.53 5.29
C LEU A 45 -5.71 0.91 4.56
N LYS A 46 -6.68 0.38 5.32
CA LYS A 46 -7.90 -0.22 4.77
C LYS A 46 -8.72 0.81 3.99
N ALA A 47 -8.90 2.01 4.52
CA ALA A 47 -9.59 3.08 3.81
C ALA A 47 -8.88 3.50 2.51
N GLY A 48 -7.55 3.57 2.53
CA GLY A 48 -6.73 3.84 1.34
C GLY A 48 -6.88 2.72 0.30
N ILE A 49 -6.80 1.46 0.73
CA ILE A 49 -6.99 0.28 -0.12
C ILE A 49 -8.40 0.24 -0.71
N GLU A 50 -9.44 0.52 0.07
CA GLU A 50 -10.83 0.54 -0.42
C GLU A 50 -11.05 1.65 -1.45
N LYS A 51 -10.56 2.87 -1.21
CA LYS A 51 -10.58 3.95 -2.21
C LYS A 51 -9.86 3.54 -3.48
N VAL A 52 -8.68 3.00 -3.32
CA VAL A 52 -7.86 2.50 -4.42
C VAL A 52 -8.61 1.42 -5.21
N ARG A 53 -9.23 0.44 -4.54
CA ARG A 53 -10.00 -0.64 -5.17
C ARG A 53 -11.28 -0.13 -5.85
N ALA A 54 -11.92 0.90 -5.30
CA ALA A 54 -13.13 1.51 -5.83
C ALA A 54 -12.86 2.42 -7.04
N GLU A 55 -11.75 3.17 -7.02
CA GLU A 55 -11.40 4.13 -8.07
C GLU A 55 -10.51 3.52 -9.17
N LEU A 56 -9.70 2.51 -8.84
CA LEU A 56 -8.65 1.95 -9.69
C LEU A 56 -8.62 0.42 -9.54
N GLY A 57 -9.10 -0.32 -10.55
CA GLY A 57 -8.81 -1.74 -10.65
C GLY A 57 -7.28 -1.98 -10.60
N SER A 58 -6.82 -3.14 -10.10
CA SER A 58 -5.39 -3.43 -9.83
C SER A 58 -4.45 -3.07 -10.98
N ASP A 59 -4.90 -3.22 -12.24
CA ASP A 59 -4.17 -2.81 -13.45
C ASP A 59 -3.78 -1.31 -13.49
N ARG A 60 -4.67 -0.42 -13.06
CA ARG A 60 -4.48 1.04 -13.19
C ARG A 60 -3.59 1.62 -12.10
N LEU A 61 -3.52 0.95 -10.95
CA LEU A 61 -2.53 1.26 -9.91
C LEU A 61 -1.10 1.02 -10.37
N ASP A 62 -0.89 -0.04 -11.14
CA ASP A 62 0.43 -0.34 -11.69
C ASP A 62 0.93 0.76 -12.61
N GLU A 63 0.04 1.27 -13.46
CA GLU A 63 0.33 2.42 -14.30
C GLU A 63 0.57 3.69 -13.49
N MET A 64 -0.26 4.00 -12.48
CA MET A 64 -0.04 5.18 -11.64
C MET A 64 1.27 5.13 -10.87
N PHE A 65 1.63 4.00 -10.26
CA PHE A 65 2.90 3.87 -9.55
C PHE A 65 4.11 3.91 -10.49
N LYS A 66 3.99 3.39 -11.72
CA LYS A 66 5.00 3.57 -12.77
C LYS A 66 5.17 5.03 -13.16
N VAL A 67 4.08 5.77 -13.34
CA VAL A 67 4.10 7.21 -13.65
C VAL A 67 4.66 8.03 -12.48
N THR A 68 4.34 7.64 -11.25
CA THR A 68 4.73 8.37 -10.04
C THR A 68 6.22 8.23 -9.70
N LYS A 69 6.92 7.18 -10.18
CA LYS A 69 8.38 7.07 -10.07
C LYS A 69 9.17 8.21 -10.75
N GLY A 70 8.52 9.04 -11.58
CA GLY A 70 9.14 10.21 -12.20
C GLY A 70 8.86 11.56 -11.51
N ALA A 71 7.98 11.61 -10.50
CA ALA A 71 7.45 12.88 -9.96
C ALA A 71 7.84 13.19 -8.51
N TRP A 72 8.62 12.33 -7.86
CA TRP A 72 9.15 12.55 -6.50
C TRP A 72 10.68 12.61 -6.56
N TYR A 73 11.20 13.70 -7.13
CA TYR A 73 12.59 14.14 -7.01
C TYR A 73 12.62 15.59 -6.56
#